data_AF-A0A952JU19-F1
#
_entry.id   AF-A0A952JU19-F1
#
_cell.length_a   1.000
_cell.length_b   1.000
_cell.length_c   1.000
_cell.angle_alpha   90.00
_cell.angle_beta   90.00
_cell.angle_gamma   90.00
#
_symmetry.space_group_name_H-M   'P 1'
#
loop_
_entity.id
_entity.type
_entity.pdbx_description
1 polymer ?
#
loop_
_entity_poly.entity_id
_entity_poly.type
_entity_poly.pdbx_seq_one_letter_code
_entity_poly.pdbx_strand_id
1 'polypeptide(L)'
;MFKQFAKSILGQSKQKVKFLDLVKTFFKLIPATSQIFKLIFNYIKSNKIYIPFNSTIKLIINTQQISIKESRIIISDDEVDNVGIPKAIINWQVDGNEINCVKTFCNLLNEYLQQNNYGAFKADDWFIKVSELYNKEWINNVGDMYHQAGGMIMSKTAEEGVVDENLKLHNTENIYVCGACVMPTSSYGNITLTSLALTLRLADYLLAD
;
A
#
# COMPACT_ATOMS: atom_id res chain seq x y z
N MET A 1 -25.10 -8.76 0.40
CA MET A 1 -23.94 -9.20 1.21
C MET A 1 -23.74 -10.73 1.15
N PHE A 2 -24.69 -11.56 1.59
CA PHE A 2 -24.59 -13.04 1.52
C PHE A 2 -24.33 -13.60 0.10
N LYS A 3 -24.98 -13.03 -0.93
CA LYS A 3 -24.74 -13.38 -2.34
C LYS A 3 -23.31 -13.07 -2.83
N GLN A 4 -22.69 -12.00 -2.33
CA GLN A 4 -21.31 -11.63 -2.70
C GLN A 4 -20.28 -12.47 -1.93
N PHE A 5 -20.54 -12.77 -0.65
CA PHE A 5 -19.74 -13.69 0.15
C PHE A 5 -19.79 -15.13 -0.41
N ALA A 6 -20.96 -15.61 -0.80
CA ALA A 6 -21.10 -16.88 -1.50
C ALA A 6 -20.37 -16.88 -2.85
N LYS A 7 -20.46 -15.79 -3.63
CA LYS A 7 -19.70 -15.63 -4.88
C LYS A 7 -18.17 -15.57 -4.67
N SER A 8 -17.69 -15.03 -3.55
CA SER A 8 -16.25 -14.97 -3.26
C SER A 8 -15.70 -16.32 -2.78
N ILE A 9 -16.47 -17.09 -2.01
CA ILE A 9 -16.11 -18.46 -1.59
C ILE A 9 -16.19 -19.44 -2.76
N LEU A 10 -17.23 -19.31 -3.60
CA LEU A 10 -17.42 -20.17 -4.78
C LEU A 10 -16.58 -19.74 -5.99
N GLY A 11 -15.84 -18.63 -5.86
CA GLY A 11 -14.77 -18.19 -6.74
C GLY A 11 -15.10 -18.16 -8.24
N GLN A 12 -15.10 -16.96 -8.82
CA GLN A 12 -14.66 -16.78 -10.23
C GLN A 12 -13.14 -17.01 -10.36
N SER A 13 -12.63 -18.06 -9.73
CA SER A 13 -11.26 -18.50 -9.82
C SER A 13 -11.16 -19.44 -11.01
N LYS A 14 -10.35 -19.08 -12.02
CA LYS A 14 -10.01 -20.00 -13.13
C LYS A 14 -9.19 -21.22 -12.66
N GLN A 15 -8.81 -21.31 -11.39
CA GLN A 15 -8.19 -22.51 -10.82
C GLN A 15 -9.27 -23.52 -10.41
N LYS A 16 -9.24 -24.71 -11.01
CA LYS A 16 -10.00 -25.88 -10.54
C LYS A 16 -9.52 -26.25 -9.13
N VAL A 17 -10.19 -25.76 -8.10
CA VAL A 17 -9.99 -26.23 -6.72
C VAL A 17 -10.44 -27.68 -6.68
N LYS A 18 -9.54 -28.63 -6.36
CA LYS A 18 -9.91 -30.04 -6.30
C LYS A 18 -10.88 -30.24 -5.14
N PHE A 19 -11.91 -31.06 -5.32
CA PHE A 19 -12.89 -31.38 -4.27
C PHE A 19 -12.22 -31.81 -2.95
N LEU A 20 -11.12 -32.56 -3.04
CA LEU A 20 -10.31 -32.97 -1.90
C LEU A 20 -9.71 -31.77 -1.12
N ASP A 21 -9.35 -30.68 -1.78
CA ASP A 21 -8.81 -29.47 -1.12
C ASP A 21 -9.90 -28.68 -0.41
N LEU A 22 -11.13 -28.68 -0.95
CA LEU A 22 -12.32 -28.15 -0.29
C LEU A 22 -12.64 -28.93 0.99
N VAL A 23 -12.63 -30.27 0.91
CA VAL A 23 -12.86 -31.14 2.08
C VAL A 23 -11.77 -30.95 3.13
N LYS A 24 -10.50 -30.90 2.74
CA LYS A 24 -9.38 -30.61 3.66
C LYS A 24 -9.53 -29.24 4.32
N THR A 25 -9.92 -28.21 3.56
CA THR A 25 -10.18 -26.88 4.09
C THR A 25 -11.35 -26.89 5.08
N PHE A 26 -12.43 -27.62 4.78
CA PHE A 26 -13.57 -27.77 5.69
C PHE A 26 -13.15 -28.40 7.02
N PHE A 27 -12.40 -29.51 7.01
CA PHE A 27 -11.91 -30.12 8.25
C PHE A 27 -10.94 -29.21 9.03
N LYS A 28 -10.12 -28.41 8.34
CA LYS A 28 -9.27 -27.38 8.98
C LYS A 28 -10.08 -26.25 9.62
N LEU A 29 -11.29 -26.00 9.16
CA LEU A 29 -12.18 -24.97 9.73
C LEU A 29 -13.00 -25.47 10.92
N ILE A 30 -13.15 -26.79 11.11
CA ILE A 30 -13.91 -27.38 12.24
C ILE A 30 -13.44 -26.83 13.59
N PRO A 31 -12.13 -26.77 13.91
CA PRO A 31 -11.65 -26.19 15.17
C PRO A 31 -12.00 -24.69 15.32
N ALA A 32 -12.16 -23.98 14.21
CA ALA A 32 -12.49 -22.55 14.18
C ALA A 32 -14.01 -22.26 14.22
N THR A 33 -14.87 -23.27 14.13
CA THR A 33 -16.33 -23.11 14.07
C THR A 33 -16.92 -22.31 15.23
N SER A 34 -16.41 -22.51 16.45
CA SER A 34 -16.84 -21.76 17.63
C SER A 34 -16.53 -20.25 17.51
N GLN A 35 -15.40 -19.89 16.91
CA GLN A 35 -15.00 -18.51 16.68
C GLN A 35 -15.81 -17.89 15.53
N ILE A 36 -16.09 -18.66 14.48
CA ILE A 36 -16.96 -18.24 13.37
C ILE A 36 -18.37 -17.95 13.88
N PHE A 37 -18.92 -18.81 14.74
CA PHE A 37 -20.23 -18.57 15.35
C PHE A 37 -20.22 -17.28 16.19
N LYS A 38 -19.19 -17.08 17.03
CA LYS A 38 -19.04 -15.84 17.82
C LYS A 38 -18.92 -14.60 16.94
N LEU A 39 -18.17 -14.67 15.83
CA LEU A 39 -18.07 -13.61 14.82
C LEU A 39 -19.43 -13.26 14.23
N ILE A 40 -20.17 -14.26 13.73
CA ILE A 40 -21.48 -14.07 13.11
C ILE A 40 -22.48 -13.51 14.14
N PHE A 41 -22.57 -14.13 15.30
CA PHE A 41 -23.48 -13.72 16.36
C PHE A 41 -23.20 -12.28 16.81
N ASN A 42 -21.93 -11.93 17.04
CA ASN A 42 -21.57 -10.60 17.49
C ASN A 42 -21.83 -9.54 16.40
N TYR A 43 -21.56 -9.86 15.14
CA TYR A 43 -21.87 -8.99 14.01
C TYR A 43 -23.39 -8.76 13.89
N ILE A 44 -24.22 -9.81 13.94
CA ILE A 44 -25.69 -9.67 13.89
C ILE A 44 -26.21 -8.84 15.07
N LYS A 45 -25.68 -9.06 16.28
CA LYS A 45 -26.17 -8.41 17.50
C LYS A 45 -25.74 -6.94 17.62
N SER A 46 -24.53 -6.61 17.17
CA SER A 46 -23.88 -5.33 17.51
C SER A 46 -23.24 -4.59 16.34
N ASN A 47 -23.29 -5.16 15.12
CA ASN A 47 -22.55 -4.68 13.95
C ASN A 47 -21.03 -4.56 14.20
N LYS A 48 -20.48 -5.39 15.11
CA LYS A 48 -19.05 -5.42 15.44
C LYS A 48 -18.43 -6.79 15.16
N ILE A 49 -17.20 -6.77 14.67
CA ILE A 49 -16.37 -7.96 14.52
C ILE A 49 -16.00 -8.46 15.92
N TYR A 50 -16.19 -9.75 16.18
CA TYR A 50 -15.67 -10.40 17.38
C TYR A 50 -14.15 -10.56 17.28
N ILE A 51 -13.42 -9.95 18.20
CA ILE A 51 -11.97 -10.12 18.34
C ILE A 51 -11.73 -10.96 19.59
N PRO A 52 -11.11 -12.15 19.48
CA PRO A 52 -10.76 -12.95 20.65
C PRO A 52 -9.87 -12.18 21.63
N PHE A 53 -10.11 -12.34 22.93
CA PHE A 53 -9.35 -11.65 23.98
C PHE A 53 -7.84 -11.94 23.96
N ASN A 54 -7.41 -13.10 23.45
CA ASN A 54 -5.99 -13.49 23.37
C ASN A 54 -5.36 -13.12 22.02
N SER A 55 -6.00 -12.27 21.22
CA SER A 55 -5.47 -11.85 19.93
C SER A 55 -4.31 -10.86 20.11
N THR A 56 -3.23 -11.08 19.37
CA THR A 56 -2.16 -10.09 19.21
C THR A 56 -2.66 -8.95 18.33
N ILE A 57 -2.60 -7.72 18.84
CA ILE A 57 -2.83 -6.51 18.05
C ILE A 57 -1.48 -6.07 17.52
N LYS A 58 -1.36 -5.95 16.20
CA LYS A 58 -0.17 -5.40 15.54
C LYS A 58 -0.49 -4.03 14.99
N LEU A 59 0.41 -3.08 15.25
CA LEU A 59 0.38 -1.77 14.64
C LEU A 59 1.22 -1.80 13.37
N ILE A 60 0.61 -1.51 12.22
CA ILE A 60 1.30 -1.34 10.95
C ILE A 60 1.23 0.15 10.62
N ILE A 61 2.38 0.75 10.32
CA ILE A 61 2.48 2.19 10.08
C ILE A 61 2.97 2.38 8.65
N ASN A 62 2.18 3.14 7.89
CA ASN A 62 2.57 3.64 6.59
C ASN A 62 2.90 5.11 6.74
N THR A 63 4.01 5.52 6.16
CA THR A 63 4.48 6.90 6.17
C THR A 63 4.65 7.37 4.74
N GLN A 64 4.32 8.63 4.52
CA GLN A 64 4.73 9.31 3.29
C GLN A 64 6.26 9.34 3.25
N GLN A 65 6.81 9.19 2.04
CA GLN A 65 8.23 9.40 1.77
C GLN A 65 8.43 10.77 1.15
N ILE A 66 9.53 11.42 1.51
CA ILE A 66 9.91 12.70 0.91
C ILE A 66 10.42 12.43 -0.50
N SER A 67 10.08 13.32 -1.45
CA SER A 67 10.59 13.22 -2.82
C SER A 67 12.09 13.52 -2.84
N ILE A 68 12.89 12.52 -3.20
CA ILE A 68 14.35 12.61 -3.33
C ILE A 68 14.70 12.56 -4.81
N LYS A 69 15.46 13.54 -5.31
CA LYS A 69 15.82 13.65 -6.73
C LYS A 69 16.63 12.45 -7.23
N GLU A 70 17.47 11.91 -6.36
CA GLU A 70 18.32 10.76 -6.65
C GLU A 70 17.51 9.46 -6.70
N SER A 71 16.38 9.38 -5.97
CA SER A 71 15.47 8.23 -6.01
C SER A 71 14.69 8.21 -7.32
N ARG A 72 15.10 7.35 -8.26
CA ARG A 72 14.60 7.35 -9.64
C ARG A 72 14.55 5.96 -10.24
N ILE A 73 13.73 5.84 -11.28
CA ILE A 73 13.67 4.67 -12.15
C ILE A 73 14.35 5.07 -13.46
N ILE A 74 15.33 4.26 -13.89
CA ILE A 74 15.95 4.40 -15.21
C ILE A 74 15.76 3.10 -15.99
N ILE A 75 15.96 3.16 -17.29
CA ILE A 75 15.95 1.99 -18.17
C ILE A 75 17.40 1.55 -18.39
N SER A 76 17.65 0.24 -18.30
CA SER A 76 18.97 -0.33 -18.56
C SER A 76 19.32 -0.24 -20.05
N ASP A 77 20.58 0.09 -20.34
CA ASP A 77 21.11 0.17 -21.71
C ASP A 77 21.56 -1.20 -22.26
N ASP A 78 21.80 -2.17 -21.40
CA ASP A 78 22.48 -3.43 -21.70
C ASP A 78 21.75 -4.69 -21.23
N GLU A 79 20.80 -4.56 -20.29
CA GLU A 79 19.98 -5.66 -19.81
C GLU A 79 18.56 -5.58 -20.32
N VAL A 80 18.10 -6.70 -20.89
CA VAL A 80 16.71 -6.92 -21.26
C VAL A 80 16.11 -8.05 -20.42
N ASP A 81 14.79 -8.04 -20.30
CA ASP A 81 14.05 -9.15 -19.70
C ASP A 81 13.91 -10.35 -20.66
N ASN A 82 13.19 -11.37 -20.22
CA ASN A 82 13.01 -12.62 -20.98
C ASN A 82 12.21 -12.44 -22.28
N VAL A 83 11.62 -11.26 -22.53
CA VAL A 83 10.88 -10.93 -23.75
C VAL A 83 11.55 -9.83 -24.57
N GLY A 84 12.78 -9.42 -24.21
CA GLY A 84 13.58 -8.46 -24.95
C GLY A 84 13.29 -6.99 -24.63
N ILE A 85 12.56 -6.70 -23.54
CA ILE A 85 12.28 -5.33 -23.10
C ILE A 85 13.41 -4.88 -22.16
N PRO A 86 14.01 -3.70 -22.36
CA PRO A 86 15.00 -3.13 -21.45
C PRO A 86 14.50 -3.12 -19.99
N LYS A 87 15.33 -3.62 -19.06
CA LYS A 87 14.93 -3.72 -17.66
C LYS A 87 14.84 -2.35 -17.00
N ALA A 88 13.88 -2.19 -16.09
CA ALA A 88 13.84 -1.04 -15.19
C ALA A 88 14.86 -1.24 -14.05
N ILE A 89 15.76 -0.27 -13.90
CA ILE A 89 16.69 -0.16 -12.76
C ILE A 89 16.06 0.82 -11.77
N ILE A 90 15.74 0.32 -10.58
CA ILE A 90 15.09 1.09 -9.53
C ILE A 90 16.16 1.48 -8.51
N ASN A 91 16.49 2.78 -8.45
CA ASN A 91 17.26 3.36 -7.35
C ASN A 91 16.27 3.98 -6.37
N TRP A 92 15.84 3.22 -5.37
CA TRP A 92 14.94 3.71 -4.34
C TRP A 92 15.73 4.25 -3.15
N GLN A 93 15.44 5.49 -2.77
CA GLN A 93 16.04 6.13 -1.59
C GLN A 93 14.96 6.70 -0.68
N VAL A 94 15.24 6.69 0.62
CA VAL A 94 14.48 7.31 1.71
C VAL A 94 15.40 8.24 2.48
N ASP A 95 14.82 9.29 3.07
CA ASP A 95 15.54 10.36 3.75
C ASP A 95 15.94 9.95 5.18
N GLY A 96 15.20 9.02 5.79
CA GLY A 96 15.41 8.53 7.15
C GLY A 96 14.61 9.32 8.18
N ASN A 97 14.18 10.55 7.87
CA ASN A 97 13.25 11.30 8.72
C ASN A 97 11.89 10.59 8.86
N GLU A 98 11.54 9.71 7.92
CA GLU A 98 10.38 8.83 8.04
C GLU A 98 10.44 8.00 9.32
N ILE A 99 11.59 7.40 9.65
CA ILE A 99 11.74 6.59 10.87
C ILE A 99 11.61 7.46 12.11
N ASN A 100 12.17 8.67 12.10
CA ASN A 100 12.06 9.60 13.22
C ASN A 100 10.61 10.04 13.45
N CYS A 101 9.86 10.28 12.38
CA CYS A 101 8.43 10.56 12.43
C CYS A 101 7.65 9.38 13.04
N VAL A 102 7.93 8.15 12.57
CA VAL A 102 7.31 6.93 13.11
C VAL A 102 7.65 6.73 14.60
N LYS A 103 8.90 6.95 15.02
CA LYS A 103 9.32 6.88 16.44
C LYS A 103 8.55 7.89 17.28
N THR A 104 8.43 9.13 16.80
CA THR A 104 7.67 10.19 17.47
C THR A 104 6.19 9.82 17.61
N PHE A 105 5.57 9.34 16.53
CA PHE A 105 4.18 8.88 16.54
C PHE A 105 3.96 7.73 17.53
N CYS A 106 4.85 6.73 17.54
CA CYS A 106 4.77 5.60 18.47
C CYS A 106 4.88 6.04 19.94
N ASN A 107 5.74 7.01 20.25
CA ASN A 107 5.86 7.56 21.60
C ASN A 107 4.56 8.25 22.04
N LEU A 108 4.02 9.13 21.19
CA LEU A 108 2.74 9.82 21.46
C LEU A 108 1.58 8.83 21.61
N LEU A 109 1.54 7.80 20.78
CA LEU A 109 0.53 6.75 20.88
C LEU A 109 0.67 5.98 22.20
N ASN A 110 1.90 5.62 22.59
CA ASN A 110 2.15 4.91 23.84
C ASN A 110 1.72 5.74 25.06
N GLU A 111 2.06 7.02 25.09
CA GLU A 111 1.63 7.96 26.13
C GLU A 111 0.10 8.01 26.22
N TYR A 112 -0.57 8.17 25.09
CA TYR A 112 -2.03 8.18 25.03
C TYR A 112 -2.65 6.87 25.55
N LEU A 113 -2.12 5.72 25.14
CA LEU A 113 -2.62 4.42 25.59
C LEU A 113 -2.46 4.25 27.11
N GLN A 114 -1.34 4.68 27.68
CA GLN A 114 -1.08 4.59 29.12
C GLN A 114 -1.96 5.55 29.92
N GLN A 115 -2.07 6.81 29.49
CA GLN A 115 -2.90 7.82 30.16
C GLN A 115 -4.38 7.41 30.25
N ASN A 116 -4.87 6.65 29.26
CA ASN A 116 -6.25 6.19 29.20
C ASN A 116 -6.45 4.75 29.72
N ASN A 117 -5.42 4.10 30.28
CA ASN A 117 -5.45 2.70 30.71
C ASN A 117 -5.89 1.71 29.60
N TYR A 118 -5.54 1.99 28.34
CA TYR A 118 -5.80 1.10 27.20
C TYR A 118 -4.69 0.08 26.97
N GLY A 119 -3.54 0.25 27.64
CA GLY A 119 -2.40 -0.64 27.57
C GLY A 119 -1.10 0.11 27.29
N ALA A 120 -0.10 -0.60 26.78
CA ALA A 120 1.18 -0.04 26.39
C ALA A 120 1.59 -0.54 25.01
N PHE A 121 2.23 0.33 24.24
CA PHE A 121 2.87 -0.04 22.99
C PHE A 121 4.19 -0.75 23.27
N LYS A 122 4.41 -1.88 22.61
CA LYS A 122 5.69 -2.60 22.62
C LYS A 122 6.29 -2.53 21.22
N ALA A 123 7.36 -1.76 21.08
CA ALA A 123 8.17 -1.76 19.87
C ALA A 123 8.94 -3.07 19.73
N ASP A 124 9.14 -3.51 18.48
CA ASP A 124 10.06 -4.59 18.18
C ASP A 124 11.52 -4.10 18.33
N ASP A 125 12.41 -4.99 18.75
CA ASP A 125 13.82 -4.67 19.05
C ASP A 125 14.55 -3.98 17.89
N TRP A 126 14.29 -4.44 16.65
CA TRP A 126 14.92 -3.88 15.45
C TRP A 126 14.59 -2.40 15.28
N PHE A 127 13.33 -2.01 15.58
CA PHE A 127 12.84 -0.65 15.39
C PHE A 127 13.46 0.32 16.40
N ILE A 128 13.78 -0.18 17.59
CA ILE A 128 14.49 0.58 18.62
C ILE A 128 15.96 0.77 18.21
N LYS A 129 16.60 -0.31 17.73
CA LYS A 129 18.03 -0.36 17.45
C LYS A 129 18.44 0.21 16.09
N VAL A 130 17.49 0.46 15.18
CA VAL A 130 17.79 0.96 13.84
C VAL A 130 18.58 2.28 13.92
N SER A 131 19.81 2.22 13.42
CA SER A 131 20.75 3.34 13.31
C SER A 131 21.23 3.56 11.87
N GLU A 132 21.10 2.54 11.01
CA GLU A 132 21.55 2.56 9.63
C GLU A 132 20.43 2.10 8.69
N LEU A 133 20.25 2.83 7.59
CA LEU A 133 19.28 2.51 6.55
C LEU A 133 19.83 1.43 5.61
N TYR A 134 18.94 0.67 4.98
CA TYR A 134 19.26 -0.36 3.96
C TYR A 134 20.14 -1.53 4.42
N ASN A 135 20.48 -1.64 5.70
CA ASN A 135 21.14 -2.83 6.21
C ASN A 135 20.20 -4.05 6.18
N LYS A 136 20.73 -5.24 6.39
CA LYS A 136 19.95 -6.49 6.33
C LYS A 136 18.78 -6.51 7.32
N GLU A 137 18.95 -5.93 8.51
CA GLU A 137 17.88 -5.89 9.51
C GLU A 137 16.74 -4.96 9.06
N TRP A 138 17.07 -3.79 8.51
CA TRP A 138 16.10 -2.85 7.96
C TRP A 138 15.30 -3.44 6.79
N ILE A 139 16.00 -4.02 5.80
CA ILE A 139 15.38 -4.63 4.61
C ILE A 139 14.39 -5.75 4.99
N ASN A 140 14.69 -6.51 6.05
CA ASN A 140 13.82 -7.61 6.47
C ASN A 140 12.57 -7.15 7.23
N ASN A 141 12.53 -5.91 7.71
CA ASN A 141 11.44 -5.41 8.56
C ASN A 141 10.64 -4.26 7.91
N VAL A 142 11.17 -3.61 6.88
CA VAL A 142 10.47 -2.59 6.10
C VAL A 142 9.95 -3.22 4.80
N GLY A 143 8.65 -3.04 4.54
CA GLY A 143 7.99 -3.53 3.33
C GLY A 143 7.37 -2.39 2.54
N ASP A 144 7.16 -2.62 1.24
CA ASP A 144 6.32 -1.75 0.43
C ASP A 144 4.83 -2.09 0.60
N MET A 145 3.97 -1.13 0.30
CA MET A 145 2.50 -1.27 0.31
C MET A 145 1.92 -1.28 -1.11
N TYR A 146 2.73 -1.54 -2.13
CA TYR A 146 2.34 -1.50 -3.55
C TYR A 146 1.76 -0.14 -3.99
N HIS A 147 2.27 0.95 -3.40
CA HIS A 147 1.84 2.32 -3.65
C HIS A 147 2.96 3.17 -4.29
N GLN A 148 3.68 2.61 -5.25
CA GLN A 148 4.67 3.37 -6.01
C GLN A 148 3.98 4.57 -6.70
N ALA A 149 4.52 5.76 -6.49
CA ALA A 149 4.00 7.01 -7.02
C ALA A 149 5.15 7.94 -7.43
N GLY A 150 4.85 8.95 -8.25
CA GLY A 150 5.85 9.84 -8.83
C GLY A 150 6.60 9.22 -10.02
N GLY A 151 7.72 9.84 -10.40
CA GLY A 151 8.52 9.43 -11.56
C GLY A 151 8.12 10.10 -12.89
N MET A 152 6.89 10.59 -13.00
CA MET A 152 6.44 11.45 -14.12
C MET A 152 5.63 12.63 -13.58
N ILE A 153 6.18 13.32 -12.58
CA ILE A 153 5.45 14.26 -11.72
C ILE A 153 4.81 15.42 -12.50
N MET A 154 3.61 15.79 -12.08
CA MET A 154 2.90 16.97 -12.53
C MET A 154 3.59 18.24 -12.02
N SER A 155 3.64 19.26 -12.87
CA SER A 155 4.36 20.52 -12.61
C SER A 155 3.82 21.67 -13.46
N LYS A 156 4.18 22.90 -13.12
CA LYS A 156 3.81 24.08 -13.91
C LYS A 156 4.72 24.29 -15.12
N THR A 157 5.96 23.83 -15.06
CA THR A 157 6.96 24.00 -16.12
C THR A 157 7.70 22.70 -16.40
N ALA A 158 8.28 22.59 -17.61
CA ALA A 158 9.00 21.40 -18.05
C ALA A 158 10.29 21.11 -17.25
N GLU A 159 10.81 22.11 -16.55
CA GLU A 159 12.02 22.00 -15.73
C GLU A 159 11.73 21.38 -14.35
N GLU A 160 10.49 21.50 -13.88
CA GLU A 160 10.07 21.06 -12.54
C GLU A 160 9.34 19.70 -12.56
N GLY A 161 8.98 19.19 -13.73
CA GLY A 161 8.31 17.90 -13.86
C GLY A 161 8.08 17.48 -15.32
N VAL A 162 7.28 16.44 -15.50
CA VAL A 162 7.11 15.76 -16.78
C VAL A 162 5.82 16.15 -17.48
N VAL A 163 4.73 16.29 -16.71
CA VAL A 163 3.42 16.68 -17.27
C VAL A 163 2.93 18.00 -16.68
N ASP A 164 2.10 18.71 -17.45
CA ASP A 164 1.37 19.88 -17.00
C ASP A 164 0.17 19.52 -16.10
N GLU A 165 -0.54 20.54 -15.62
CA GLU A 165 -1.73 20.38 -14.77
C GLU A 165 -2.86 19.57 -15.43
N ASN A 166 -2.91 19.47 -16.76
CA ASN A 166 -3.88 18.67 -17.51
C ASN A 166 -3.36 17.27 -17.84
N LEU A 167 -2.25 16.86 -17.21
CA LEU A 167 -1.59 15.58 -17.42
C LEU A 167 -1.00 15.40 -18.82
N LYS A 168 -0.85 16.50 -19.57
CA LYS A 168 -0.21 16.48 -20.89
C LYS A 168 1.29 16.54 -20.71
N LEU A 169 2.01 15.70 -21.45
CA LEU A 169 3.46 15.73 -21.49
C LEU A 169 3.93 17.10 -22.00
N HIS A 170 4.81 17.76 -21.23
CA HIS A 170 5.36 19.06 -21.61
C HIS A 170 6.02 18.96 -23.00
N ASN A 171 5.89 20.03 -23.78
CA ASN A 171 6.42 20.13 -25.15
C ASN A 171 5.82 19.11 -26.14
N THR A 172 4.60 18.63 -25.89
CA THR A 172 3.85 17.79 -26.84
C THR A 172 2.43 18.31 -27.04
N GLU A 173 1.82 17.92 -28.17
CA GLU A 173 0.47 18.35 -28.53
C GLU A 173 -0.62 17.36 -28.06
N ASN A 174 -0.31 16.06 -28.00
CA ASN A 174 -1.32 15.02 -27.88
C ASN A 174 -0.90 13.80 -27.03
N ILE A 175 0.15 13.92 -26.20
CA ILE A 175 0.60 12.84 -25.33
C ILE A 175 0.21 13.14 -23.90
N TYR A 176 -0.49 12.20 -23.26
CA TYR A 176 -0.99 12.33 -21.89
C TYR A 176 -0.52 11.15 -21.03
N VAL A 177 -0.22 11.41 -19.77
CA VAL A 177 0.21 10.38 -18.80
C VAL A 177 -0.74 10.42 -17.62
N CYS A 178 -1.33 9.29 -17.24
CA CYS A 178 -2.23 9.24 -16.09
C CYS A 178 -1.91 8.07 -15.16
N GLY A 179 -2.06 8.30 -13.87
CA GLY A 179 -1.86 7.32 -12.81
C GLY A 179 -1.14 7.93 -11.61
N ALA A 180 -0.71 7.09 -10.67
CA ALA A 180 0.05 7.52 -9.50
C ALA A 180 1.38 8.20 -9.86
N CYS A 181 1.92 7.94 -11.05
CA CYS A 181 3.22 8.45 -11.48
C CYS A 181 3.26 9.99 -11.63
N VAL A 182 2.11 10.63 -11.84
CA VAL A 182 2.02 12.08 -11.99
C VAL A 182 1.83 12.80 -10.66
N MET A 183 1.65 12.07 -9.56
CA MET A 183 1.44 12.67 -8.24
C MET A 183 2.77 13.26 -7.73
N PRO A 184 2.85 14.57 -7.42
CA PRO A 184 4.07 15.18 -6.88
C PRO A 184 4.38 14.73 -5.44
N THR A 185 3.39 14.19 -4.74
CA THR A 185 3.50 13.60 -3.41
C THR A 185 2.76 12.27 -3.36
N SER A 186 3.38 11.24 -2.77
CA SER A 186 2.78 9.90 -2.63
C SER A 186 1.68 9.81 -1.58
N SER A 187 1.56 10.78 -0.67
CA SER A 187 0.72 10.69 0.54
C SER A 187 1.12 9.51 1.44
N TYR A 188 0.44 9.33 2.57
CA TYR A 188 0.52 8.14 3.42
C TYR A 188 -0.63 7.15 3.17
N GLY A 189 -1.66 7.59 2.43
CA GLY A 189 -2.88 6.81 2.17
C GLY A 189 -2.85 5.99 0.88
N ASN A 190 -3.97 5.32 0.58
CA ASN A 190 -4.12 4.54 -0.65
C ASN A 190 -4.29 5.46 -1.86
N ILE A 191 -3.40 5.35 -2.84
CA ILE A 191 -3.31 6.27 -3.98
C ILE A 191 -4.24 5.94 -5.16
N THR A 192 -4.88 4.77 -5.15
CA THR A 192 -5.77 4.34 -6.24
C THR A 192 -6.96 5.26 -6.42
N LEU A 193 -7.56 5.75 -5.33
CA LEU A 193 -8.70 6.67 -5.42
C LEU A 193 -8.29 7.98 -6.11
N THR A 194 -7.15 8.55 -5.70
CA THR A 194 -6.60 9.76 -6.33
C THR A 194 -6.24 9.52 -7.79
N SER A 195 -5.67 8.37 -8.12
CA SER A 195 -5.34 8.00 -9.51
C SER A 195 -6.60 7.90 -10.37
N LEU A 196 -7.69 7.32 -9.84
CA LEU A 196 -8.99 7.26 -10.54
C LEU A 196 -9.60 8.64 -10.72
N ALA A 197 -9.51 9.52 -9.72
CA ALA A 197 -9.98 10.90 -9.83
C ALA A 197 -9.20 11.67 -10.92
N LEU A 198 -7.88 11.48 -11.01
CA LEU A 198 -7.06 12.05 -12.09
C LEU A 198 -7.46 11.50 -13.46
N THR A 199 -7.75 10.20 -13.57
CA THR A 199 -8.24 9.59 -14.81
C THR A 199 -9.57 10.19 -15.25
N LEU A 200 -10.54 10.35 -14.35
CA LEU A 200 -11.83 10.96 -14.68
C LEU A 200 -11.65 12.41 -15.13
N ARG A 201 -10.83 13.19 -14.42
CA ARG A 201 -10.53 14.57 -14.79
C ARG A 201 -9.88 14.67 -16.17
N LEU A 202 -8.94 13.78 -16.49
CA LEU A 202 -8.32 13.73 -17.82
C LEU A 202 -9.35 13.33 -18.89
N ALA A 203 -10.22 12.37 -18.61
CA ALA A 203 -11.29 11.99 -19.55
C ALA A 203 -12.22 13.16 -19.85
N ASP A 204 -12.64 13.92 -18.82
CA ASP A 204 -13.47 15.11 -18.99
C ASP A 204 -12.75 16.18 -19.82
N TYR A 205 -11.45 16.39 -19.59
CA TYR A 205 -10.63 17.32 -20.37
C TYR A 205 -10.58 16.92 -21.85
N LEU A 206 -10.30 15.64 -22.15
CA LEU A 206 -10.18 15.12 -23.52
C LEU A 206 -11.52 15.06 -24.28
N LEU A 207 -12.65 15.11 -23.58
CA LEU A 207 -13.98 15.15 -24.19
C LEU A 207 -14.51 16.57 -24.40
N ALA A 208 -13.89 17.57 -23.76
CA ALA A 208 -14.26 18.98 -23.88
C ALA A 208 -13.56 19.67 -25.08
N ASP A 209 -12.42 19.13 -25.52
CA ASP A 209 -11.73 19.47 -26.77
C ASP A 209 -12.36 18.75 -27.99
#